data_AF-W3Y1A8-F1
#
_entry.id   AF-W3Y1A8-F1
#
_cell.length_a   1.000
_cell.length_b   1.000
_cell.length_c   1.000
_cell.angle_alpha   90.00
_cell.angle_beta   90.00
_cell.angle_gamma   90.00
#
_symmetry.space_group_name_H-M   'P 1'
#
loop_
_entity.id
_entity.type
_entity.pdbx_description
1 polymer ?
#
loop_
_entity_poly.entity_id
_entity_poly.type
_entity_poly.pdbx_seq_one_letter_code
_entity_poly.pdbx_strand_id
1 'polypeptide(L)' 'MCKSDEIIHKEIYPVVPPKTEYSMTEFGETLRPIIMAMCDWGRTYKRNMIK' A
#
# COMPACT_ATOMS: atom_id res chain seq x y z
N MET A 1 -8.63 6.07 16.95
CA MET A 1 -9.41 5.92 15.70
C MET A 1 -8.46 6.19 14.55
N CYS A 2 -7.93 5.14 13.91
CA CYS A 2 -7.07 5.28 12.74
C CYS A 2 -7.99 5.60 11.56
N LYS A 3 -7.87 6.80 10.96
CA LYS A 3 -8.61 7.13 9.74
C LYS A 3 -7.95 6.40 8.57
N SER A 4 -8.34 5.16 8.33
CA SER A 4 -7.84 4.35 7.23
C SER A 4 -8.08 4.99 5.85
N ASP A 5 -9.02 5.93 5.78
CA ASP A 5 -9.43 6.65 4.57
C ASP A 5 -8.39 7.67 4.07
N GLU A 6 -7.35 7.97 4.86
CA GLU A 6 -6.29 8.91 4.46
C GLU A 6 -5.16 8.26 3.66
N ILE A 7 -5.10 6.92 3.56
CA ILE A 7 -4.01 6.19 2.87
C ILE A 7 -4.48 5.61 1.53
N ILE A 8 -5.73 5.16 1.45
CA ILE A 8 -6.30 4.53 0.26
C ILE A 8 -7.48 5.36 -0.23
N HIS A 9 -7.38 5.81 -1.48
CA HIS A 9 -8.47 6.45 -2.21
C HIS A 9 -9.30 5.37 -2.90
N LYS A 10 -10.63 5.46 -2.75
CA LYS A 10 -11.60 4.56 -3.39
C LYS A 10 -12.45 5.36 -4.35
N GLU A 11 -12.39 5.02 -5.64
CA GLU A 11 -13.19 5.64 -6.69
C GLU A 11 -14.21 4.64 -7.23
N ILE A 12 -15.48 5.04 -7.26
CA ILE A 12 -16.60 4.22 -7.74
C ILE A 12 -17.11 4.85 -9.02
N TYR A 13 -17.02 4.10 -10.13
CA TYR A 13 -17.54 4.51 -11.42
C TYR A 13 -18.94 3.92 -11.60
N PRO A 14 -20.00 4.75 -11.66
CA PRO A 14 -21.38 4.30 -11.85
C PRO A 14 -21.64 3.95 -13.32
N VAL A 15 -20.88 3.00 -13.85
CA VAL A 15 -21.06 2.40 -15.18
C VAL A 15 -21.66 1.00 -15.04
N VAL A 16 -22.22 0.41 -16.10
CA VAL A 16 -22.66 -0.98 -16.10
C VAL A 16 -21.66 -1.80 -16.91
N PRO A 17 -20.97 -2.78 -16.32
CA PRO A 17 -21.00 -3.19 -14.92
C PRO A 17 -20.27 -2.19 -14.00
N PRO A 18 -20.67 -2.06 -12.73
CA PRO A 18 -20.05 -1.10 -11.81
C PRO A 18 -18.57 -1.43 -11.61
N LYS A 19 -17.72 -0.42 -11.76
CA LYS A 19 -16.26 -0.54 -11.60
C LYS A 19 -15.85 0.20 -10.33
N THR A 20 -15.00 -0.44 -9.53
CA THR A 20 -14.38 0.18 -8.36
C THR A 20 -12.87 0.13 -8.53
N GLU A 21 -12.21 1.26 -8.32
CA GLU A 21 -10.75 1.36 -8.31
C GLU A 21 -10.26 1.78 -6.93
N TYR A 22 -9.12 1.21 -6.54
CA TYR A 22 -8.42 1.56 -5.32
C TYR A 22 -7.05 2.09 -5.69
N SER A 23 -6.73 3.29 -5.23
CA SER A 23 -5.43 3.93 -5.42
C SER A 23 -4.88 4.41 -4.09
N MET A 24 -3.58 4.70 -4.04
CA MET A 24 -2.95 5.27 -2.86
C MET A 24 -3.15 6.78 -2.88
N THR A 25 -3.48 7.37 -1.74
CA THR A 25 -3.56 8.83 -1.60
C THR A 25 -2.16 9.43 -1.60
N GLU A 26 -2.05 10.75 -1.80
CA GLU A 26 -0.77 11.46 -1.68
C GLU A 26 -0.11 11.28 -0.31
N PHE A 27 -0.90 11.27 0.76
CA PHE A 27 -0.40 10.96 2.10
C PHE A 27 0.05 9.49 2.21
N GLY A 28 -0.72 8.55 1.67
CA GLY A 28 -0.37 7.13 1.66
C GLY A 28 0.92 6.84 0.90
N GLU A 29 1.21 7.60 -0.16
CA GLU A 29 2.45 7.50 -0.92
C GLU A 29 3.68 7.85 -0.08
N THR A 30 3.54 8.69 0.96
CA THR A 30 4.64 8.99 1.91
C THR A 30 5.06 7.76 2.73
N LEU A 31 4.19 6.74 2.84
CA LEU A 31 4.50 5.47 3.52
C LEU A 31 5.26 4.49 2.64
N ARG A 32 5.26 4.68 1.31
CA ARG A 32 5.97 3.82 0.35
C ARG A 32 7.43 3.57 0.73
N PRO A 33 8.28 4.58 1.04
CA PRO A 33 9.68 4.33 1.40
C PRO A 33 9.83 3.47 2.66
N ILE A 34 8.93 3.62 3.64
CA ILE A 34 8.97 2.86 4.88
C ILE A 34 8.65 1.39 4.61
N ILE A 35 7.56 1.14 3.85
CA ILE A 35 7.17 -0.22 3.46
C ILE A 35 8.28 -0.89 2.64
N MET A 36 8.90 -0.15 1.70
CA MET A 36 10.03 -0.66 0.92
C MET A 36 11.23 -1.02 1.81
N ALA A 37 11.60 -0.16 2.76
CA ALA A 37 12.67 -0.44 3.71
C ALA A 37 12.40 -1.69 4.55
N MET A 38 11.15 -1.89 5.00
CA MET A 38 10.73 -3.10 5.71
C MET A 38 10.84 -4.35 4.82
N CYS A 39 10.43 -4.26 3.55
CA CYS A 39 10.59 -5.35 2.59
C CYS A 39 12.08 -5.69 2.35
N ASP A 40 12.94 -4.69 2.21
CA ASP A 40 14.38 -4.87 1.99
C ASP A 40 15.07 -5.49 3.20
N TRP A 41 14.71 -5.03 4.40
CA TRP A 41 15.14 -5.67 5.62
C TRP A 41 14.69 -7.14 5.68
N GLY A 42 13.43 -7.42 5.39
CA GLY A 42 12.89 -8.79 5.38
C GLY A 42 13.59 -9.70 4.36
N ARG A 43 13.90 -9.18 3.16
CA ARG A 43 14.70 -9.88 2.15
C ARG A 43 16.12 -10.18 2.64
N THR A 44 16.75 -9.21 3.28
CA THR A 44 18.11 -9.37 3.84
C THR A 44 18.11 -10.39 4.98
N TYR A 45 17.14 -10.31 5.87
CA TYR A 45 16.96 -11.25 6.98
C TYR A 45 16.76 -12.67 6.47
N LYS A 46 15.83 -12.88 5.52
CA LYS A 46 15.61 -14.19 4.88
C LYS A 46 16.88 -14.73 4.23
N ARG A 47 17.64 -13.89 3.52
CA ARG A 47 18.92 -14.28 2.90
C ARG A 47 19.96 -14.71 3.94
N ASN A 48 20.00 -14.05 5.09
CA ASN A 48 20.96 -14.36 6.16
C ASN A 48 20.57 -15.60 6.96
N MET A 49 19.28 -15.93 7.05
CA MET A 49 18.80 -17.14 7.75
C MET A 49 18.85 -18.43 6.93
N ILE A 50 18.94 -18.35 5.59
CA ILE A 50 19.06 -19.52 4.70
C ILE A 50 20.55 -19.84 4.42
N LYS A 51 21.46 -19.41 5.29
CA LYS A 51 22.88 -19.79 5.26
C LYS A 51 23.19 -20.83 6.31
#